data_AF-A0A7X1H3X1-F1
#
_entry.id   AF-A0A7X1H3X1-F1
#
_cell.length_a   1.000
_cell.length_b   1.000
_cell.length_c   1.000
_cell.angle_alpha   90.00
_cell.angle_beta   90.00
_cell.angle_gamma   90.00
#
_symmetry.space_group_name_H-M   'P 1'
#
loop_
_entity.id
_entity.type
_entity.pdbx_description
1 polymer ?
#
loop_
_entity_poly.entity_id
_entity_poly.type
_entity_poly.pdbx_seq_one_letter_code
_entity_poly.pdbx_strand_id
1 'polypeptide(L)'
;MFFKIVSILICVLCLPLSLPAQEVSPVTVNEMVFCRGIERRNPVDTATHFPDSVERVFCYTKLSSTEDHADISHVWYYNDTQMAIVDLGVNARSWRTWSSKSIVKEWTGTWRVDVISSTGNIICSDEFVVSSNSE
;
A
#
# COMPACT_ATOMS: atom_id res chain seq x y z
N MET A 1 64.25 5.45 -38.30
CA MET A 1 63.90 6.32 -37.15
C MET A 1 62.53 5.87 -36.67
N PHE A 2 62.51 5.02 -35.64
CA PHE A 2 61.32 4.42 -35.03
C PHE A 2 60.81 5.31 -33.87
N PHE A 3 59.55 5.10 -33.45
CA PHE A 3 58.79 5.76 -32.37
C PHE A 3 58.12 7.08 -32.78
N LYS A 4 56.80 7.31 -32.59
CA LYS A 4 56.09 7.25 -31.30
C LYS A 4 54.55 7.12 -31.42
N ILE A 5 54.00 6.18 -30.64
CA ILE A 5 52.84 6.31 -29.72
C ILE A 5 51.47 6.64 -30.35
N VAL A 6 50.67 5.60 -30.60
CA VAL A 6 49.21 5.68 -30.65
C VAL A 6 48.72 5.86 -29.21
N SER A 7 48.40 7.09 -28.82
CA SER A 7 47.74 7.38 -27.56
C SER A 7 46.29 6.91 -27.62
N ILE A 8 46.03 5.70 -27.14
CA ILE A 8 44.69 5.24 -26.81
C ILE A 8 44.28 5.97 -25.53
N LEU A 9 43.54 7.08 -25.69
CA LEU A 9 42.83 7.72 -24.61
C LEU A 9 41.52 6.95 -24.40
N ILE A 10 41.56 5.82 -23.70
CA ILE A 10 40.36 5.25 -23.08
C ILE A 10 40.04 6.18 -21.91
N CYS A 11 39.26 7.21 -22.21
CA CYS A 11 38.48 7.91 -21.21
C CYS A 11 37.40 6.93 -20.80
N VAL A 12 37.66 6.13 -19.75
CA VAL A 12 36.60 5.41 -19.05
C VAL A 12 35.64 6.50 -18.58
N LEU A 13 34.55 6.68 -19.31
CA LEU A 13 33.42 7.49 -18.90
C LEU A 13 32.91 6.85 -17.58
N CYS A 14 33.42 7.32 -16.45
CA CYS A 14 32.77 7.13 -15.16
C CYS A 14 31.50 7.97 -15.21
N LEU A 15 30.48 7.49 -15.92
CA LEU A 15 29.12 7.92 -15.71
C LEU A 15 28.83 7.59 -14.24
N PRO A 16 28.58 8.59 -13.37
CA PRO A 16 28.12 8.29 -12.03
C PRO A 16 26.85 7.46 -12.17
N LEU A 17 26.92 6.22 -11.67
CA LEU A 17 25.77 5.35 -11.56
C LEU A 17 24.86 6.00 -10.50
N SER A 18 23.97 6.87 -10.93
CA SER A 18 22.93 7.44 -10.06
C SER A 18 21.98 6.30 -9.68
N LEU A 19 22.30 5.60 -8.60
CA LEU A 19 21.34 4.70 -7.98
C LEU A 19 20.18 5.58 -7.47
N PRO A 20 18.93 5.30 -7.84
CA PRO A 20 17.81 5.95 -7.19
C PRO A 20 17.90 5.64 -5.69
N ALA A 21 18.00 6.69 -4.87
CA ALA A 21 17.89 6.53 -3.42
C ALA A 21 16.48 6.01 -3.13
N GLN A 22 16.36 4.82 -2.55
CA GLN A 22 15.08 4.36 -2.03
C GLN A 22 14.76 5.23 -0.81
N GLU A 23 13.82 6.16 -0.99
CA GLU A 23 13.27 6.90 0.14
C GLU A 23 12.53 5.92 1.06
N VAL A 24 13.06 5.75 2.27
CA VAL A 24 12.36 5.02 3.33
C VAL A 24 11.15 5.86 3.71
N SER A 25 9.95 5.29 3.57
CA SER A 25 8.73 5.98 3.99
C SER A 25 8.81 6.29 5.49
N PRO A 26 8.42 7.51 5.93
CA PRO A 26 8.38 7.85 7.35
C PRO A 26 7.30 7.06 8.11
N VAL A 27 6.41 6.36 7.39
CA VAL A 27 5.31 5.57 7.94
C VAL A 27 5.58 4.09 7.76
N THR A 28 5.36 3.32 8.83
CA THR A 28 5.40 1.86 8.83
C THR A 28 4.02 1.31 9.22
N VAL A 29 3.54 0.31 8.48
CA VAL A 29 2.32 -0.43 8.82
C VAL A 29 2.66 -1.52 9.83
N ASN A 30 2.09 -1.42 11.03
CA ASN A 30 2.28 -2.40 12.09
C ASN A 30 1.24 -3.53 12.02
N GLU A 31 0.04 -3.21 11.53
CA GLU A 31 -1.10 -4.12 11.43
C GLU A 31 -2.03 -3.60 10.33
N MET A 32 -2.49 -4.51 9.49
CA MET A 32 -3.53 -4.27 8.50
C MET A 32 -4.49 -5.45 8.57
N VAL A 33 -5.79 -5.18 8.74
CA VAL A 33 -6.82 -6.21 8.77
C VAL A 33 -8.09 -5.73 8.09
N PHE A 34 -8.82 -6.66 7.50
CA PHE A 34 -10.16 -6.42 6.98
C PHE A 34 -11.22 -6.82 7.98
N CYS A 35 -12.32 -6.06 8.06
CA CYS A 35 -13.36 -6.28 9.06
C CYS A 35 -14.73 -5.75 8.60
N ARG A 36 -15.81 -6.18 9.26
CA ARG A 36 -17.19 -5.74 8.95
C ARG A 36 -17.57 -4.44 9.66
N GLY A 37 -16.85 -4.08 10.72
CA GLY A 37 -17.14 -2.87 11.48
C GLY A 37 -15.94 -2.33 12.23
N ILE A 38 -16.06 -1.06 12.63
CA ILE A 38 -15.11 -0.39 13.52
C ILE A 38 -15.88 0.10 14.76
N GLU A 39 -15.50 -0.41 15.93
CA GLU A 39 -16.08 0.02 17.21
C GLU A 39 -15.00 0.52 18.15
N ARG A 40 -15.22 1.70 18.74
CA ARG A 40 -14.24 2.35 19.65
C ARG A 40 -12.82 2.36 19.06
N ARG A 41 -12.70 2.58 17.74
CA ARG A 41 -11.45 2.61 16.97
C ARG A 41 -10.71 1.25 16.91
N ASN A 42 -11.42 0.13 17.04
CA ASN A 42 -10.90 -1.22 16.84
C ASN A 42 -11.73 -1.96 15.79
N PRO A 43 -11.12 -2.88 15.02
CA PRO A 43 -11.83 -3.71 14.07
C PRO A 43 -12.73 -4.73 14.77
N VAL A 44 -13.89 -4.99 14.19
CA VAL A 44 -14.89 -5.97 14.65
C VAL A 44 -15.25 -6.90 13.51
N ASP A 45 -15.35 -8.20 13.80
CA ASP A 45 -15.54 -9.27 12.82
C ASP A 45 -14.46 -9.24 11.73
N THR A 46 -13.20 -9.36 12.16
CA THR A 46 -12.05 -9.46 11.26
C THR A 46 -12.09 -10.75 10.46
N ALA A 47 -11.89 -10.67 9.15
CA ALA A 47 -11.83 -11.83 8.28
C ALA A 47 -11.05 -11.50 7.00
N THR A 48 -10.53 -12.52 6.33
CA THR A 48 -10.00 -12.43 4.96
C THR A 48 -10.98 -12.98 3.92
N HIS A 49 -12.12 -13.50 4.37
CA HIS A 49 -13.19 -14.03 3.52
C HIS A 49 -14.53 -13.47 4.00
N PHE A 50 -15.29 -12.90 3.08
CA PHE A 50 -16.60 -12.33 3.35
C PHE A 50 -17.65 -12.94 2.41
N PRO A 51 -18.90 -13.11 2.88
CA PRO A 51 -19.98 -13.54 2.01
C PRO A 51 -20.30 -12.44 0.99
N ASP A 52 -20.87 -12.81 -0.17
CA ASP A 52 -21.37 -11.87 -1.19
C ASP A 52 -22.52 -10.96 -0.69
N SER A 53 -23.08 -11.27 0.48
CA SER A 53 -24.02 -10.41 1.22
C SER A 53 -23.33 -9.34 2.07
N VAL A 54 -22.00 -9.28 2.11
CA VAL A 54 -21.27 -8.22 2.81
C VAL A 54 -21.54 -6.88 2.13
N GLU A 55 -22.17 -5.95 2.84
CA GLU A 55 -22.49 -4.64 2.27
C GLU A 55 -21.26 -3.71 2.25
N ARG A 56 -20.37 -3.89 3.22
CA ARG A 56 -19.19 -3.03 3.42
C ARG A 56 -18.06 -3.81 4.08
N VAL A 57 -16.86 -3.61 3.56
CA VAL A 57 -15.61 -4.06 4.16
C VAL A 57 -14.77 -2.85 4.52
N PHE A 58 -14.20 -2.86 5.72
CA PHE A 58 -13.27 -1.86 6.21
C PHE A 58 -11.84 -2.41 6.10
N CYS A 59 -10.91 -1.58 5.64
CA CYS A 59 -9.48 -1.82 5.79
C CYS A 59 -9.01 -0.99 6.99
N TYR A 60 -8.77 -1.65 8.12
CA TYR A 60 -8.22 -1.04 9.32
C TYR A 60 -6.70 -1.15 9.29
N THR A 61 -6.02 -0.05 9.63
CA THR A 61 -4.57 0.01 9.62
C THR A 61 -4.05 0.68 10.89
N LYS A 62 -3.12 0.02 11.57
CA LYS A 62 -2.35 0.57 12.69
C LYS A 62 -0.93 0.89 12.21
N LEU A 63 -0.48 2.09 12.51
CA LEU A 63 0.71 2.69 11.89
C LEU A 63 1.66 3.22 12.96
N SER A 64 2.96 3.17 12.66
CA SER A 64 4.00 3.93 13.34
C SER A 64 4.55 4.99 12.39
N SER A 65 4.87 6.18 12.87
CA SER A 65 5.47 7.26 12.10
C SER A 65 6.69 7.85 12.80
N THR A 66 7.73 8.17 12.03
CA THR A 66 8.89 8.93 12.53
C THR A 66 8.59 10.43 12.64
N GLU A 67 7.54 10.89 11.97
CA GLU A 67 7.08 12.27 11.89
C GLU A 67 5.74 12.45 12.62
N ASP A 68 5.45 13.68 13.07
CA ASP A 68 4.20 13.98 13.78
C ASP A 68 3.01 14.11 12.82
N HIS A 69 3.27 14.44 11.56
CA HIS A 69 2.29 14.51 10.48
C HIS A 69 2.84 13.82 9.23
N ALA A 70 2.07 12.89 8.68
CA ALA A 70 2.35 12.24 7.39
C ALA A 70 1.02 11.88 6.71
N ASP A 71 1.09 11.51 5.43
CA ASP A 71 -0.08 11.07 4.67
C ASP A 71 0.17 9.70 4.05
N ILE A 72 -0.87 8.88 4.03
CA ILE A 72 -0.94 7.62 3.28
C ILE A 72 -2.24 7.59 2.48
N SER A 73 -2.34 6.68 1.52
CA SER A 73 -3.61 6.37 0.88
C SER A 73 -3.87 4.88 0.92
N HIS A 74 -5.13 4.49 1.10
CA HIS A 74 -5.61 3.15 0.80
C HIS A 74 -6.09 3.11 -0.64
N VAL A 75 -5.47 2.28 -1.48
CA VAL A 75 -5.87 2.04 -2.86
C VAL A 75 -6.57 0.70 -2.96
N TRP A 76 -7.85 0.73 -3.30
CA TRP A 76 -8.70 -0.45 -3.39
C TRP A 76 -8.71 -1.00 -4.80
N TYR A 77 -8.40 -2.29 -4.95
CA TYR A 77 -8.46 -3.01 -6.21
C TYR A 77 -9.47 -4.15 -6.12
N TYR A 78 -10.25 -4.32 -7.19
CA TYR A 78 -11.11 -5.48 -7.41
C TYR A 78 -10.64 -6.18 -8.68
N ASN A 79 -10.22 -7.45 -8.57
CA ASN A 79 -9.64 -8.22 -9.69
C ASN A 79 -8.63 -7.38 -10.50
N ASP A 80 -7.63 -6.83 -9.80
CA ASP A 80 -6.58 -5.94 -10.33
C ASP A 80 -7.04 -4.61 -10.95
N THR A 81 -8.34 -4.32 -10.95
CA THR A 81 -8.88 -3.03 -11.38
C THR A 81 -8.95 -2.08 -10.19
N GLN A 82 -8.31 -0.92 -10.28
CA GLN A 82 -8.39 0.11 -9.24
C GLN A 82 -9.82 0.67 -9.15
N MET A 83 -10.43 0.58 -7.97
CA MET A 83 -11.80 0.98 -7.71
C MET A 83 -11.92 2.28 -6.92
N ALA A 84 -10.92 2.59 -6.08
CA ALA A 84 -10.88 3.81 -5.28
C ALA A 84 -9.47 4.10 -4.76
N ILE A 85 -9.20 5.37 -4.51
CA ILE A 85 -8.08 5.84 -3.68
C ILE A 85 -8.70 6.64 -2.54
N VAL A 86 -8.27 6.41 -1.31
CA VAL A 86 -8.73 7.14 -0.13
C VAL A 86 -7.53 7.67 0.64
N ASP A 87 -7.36 8.99 0.65
CA ASP A 87 -6.28 9.67 1.36
C ASP A 87 -6.58 9.77 2.86
N LEU A 88 -5.58 9.48 3.68
CA LEU A 88 -5.71 9.37 5.13
C LEU A 88 -4.49 10.03 5.81
N GLY A 89 -4.77 11.04 6.64
CA GLY A 89 -3.75 11.68 7.45
C GLY A 89 -3.32 10.84 8.65
N VAL A 90 -2.02 10.90 8.96
CA VAL A 90 -1.35 10.30 10.12
C VAL A 90 -0.89 11.44 11.02
N ASN A 91 -1.62 11.70 12.11
CA ASN A 91 -1.41 12.89 12.96
C ASN A 91 -0.73 12.59 14.30
N ALA A 92 -0.09 11.43 14.43
CA ALA A 92 0.76 11.10 15.57
C ALA A 92 1.70 9.93 15.22
N ARG A 93 2.77 9.80 16.01
CA ARG A 93 3.76 8.70 15.88
C ARG A 93 3.18 7.30 16.02
N SER A 94 2.08 7.13 16.73
CA SER A 94 1.29 5.89 16.78
C SER A 94 -0.13 6.22 16.38
N TRP A 95 -0.58 5.71 15.24
CA TRP A 95 -1.86 6.10 14.65
C TRP A 95 -2.71 4.88 14.27
N ARG A 96 -4.01 5.12 14.22
CA ARG A 96 -5.00 4.17 13.72
C ARG A 96 -5.93 4.90 12.78
N THR A 97 -6.09 4.35 11.59
CA THR A 97 -6.96 4.88 10.55
C THR A 97 -7.65 3.72 9.83
N TRP A 98 -8.67 4.05 9.06
CA TRP A 98 -9.38 3.07 8.25
C TRP A 98 -10.05 3.77 7.08
N SER A 99 -10.21 3.04 5.98
CA SER A 99 -11.15 3.37 4.92
C SER A 99 -12.08 2.19 4.71
N SER A 100 -13.11 2.36 3.89
CA SER A 100 -14.08 1.30 3.62
C SER A 100 -14.53 1.31 2.19
N LYS A 101 -14.93 0.15 1.70
CA LYS A 101 -15.56 -0.01 0.39
C LYS A 101 -16.91 -0.67 0.56
N SER A 102 -17.95 -0.04 0.02
CA SER A 102 -19.23 -0.71 -0.18
C SER A 102 -19.05 -1.78 -1.26
N ILE A 103 -19.50 -2.99 -0.97
CA ILE A 103 -19.40 -4.14 -1.87
C ILE A 103 -20.80 -4.46 -2.38
N VAL A 104 -20.94 -4.57 -3.70
CA VAL A 104 -22.16 -5.05 -4.35
C VAL A 104 -21.93 -6.47 -4.84
N LYS A 105 -23.01 -7.22 -5.07
CA LYS A 105 -22.94 -8.65 -5.43
C LYS A 105 -22.10 -8.91 -6.68
N GLU A 106 -22.11 -8.01 -7.64
CA GLU A 106 -21.34 -8.09 -8.88
C GLU A 106 -19.82 -7.96 -8.66
N TRP A 107 -19.40 -7.53 -7.46
CA TRP A 107 -17.98 -7.43 -7.07
C TRP A 107 -17.54 -8.58 -6.16
N THR A 108 -18.12 -9.75 -6.39
CA THR A 108 -17.66 -11.02 -5.82
C THR A 108 -16.35 -11.42 -6.49
N GLY A 109 -15.29 -11.60 -5.71
CA GLY A 109 -13.95 -11.94 -6.20
C GLY A 109 -12.85 -11.50 -5.24
N THR A 110 -11.62 -11.44 -5.77
CA THR A 110 -10.46 -11.00 -5.00
C THR A 110 -10.41 -9.49 -4.93
N TRP A 111 -10.24 -9.00 -3.71
CA TRP A 111 -9.97 -7.61 -3.41
C TRP A 111 -8.58 -7.48 -2.82
N ARG A 112 -7.88 -6.42 -3.21
CA ARG A 112 -6.60 -6.02 -2.64
C ARG A 112 -6.70 -4.59 -2.17
N VAL A 113 -6.05 -4.29 -1.05
CA VAL A 113 -5.83 -2.91 -0.63
C VAL A 113 -4.34 -2.66 -0.49
N ASP A 114 -3.84 -1.69 -1.25
CA ASP A 114 -2.47 -1.22 -1.13
C ASP A 114 -2.47 0.01 -0.23
N VAL A 115 -1.58 0.02 0.77
CA VAL A 115 -1.25 1.22 1.53
C VAL A 115 -0.06 1.87 0.86
N ILE A 116 -0.27 3.06 0.30
CA ILE A 116 0.77 3.85 -0.35
C ILE A 116 1.16 5.04 0.52
N SER A 117 2.45 5.36 0.53
CA SER A 117 2.97 6.59 1.12
C SER A 117 2.75 7.80 0.19
N SER A 118 2.94 9.01 0.73
CA SER A 118 2.86 10.27 -0.05
C SER A 118 3.79 10.34 -1.27
N THR A 119 4.87 9.55 -1.28
CA THR A 119 5.81 9.46 -2.41
C THR A 119 5.42 8.41 -3.45
N GLY A 120 4.27 7.75 -3.27
CA GLY A 120 3.73 6.74 -4.18
C GLY A 120 4.29 5.33 -3.96
N ASN A 121 5.17 5.14 -2.97
CA ASN A 121 5.68 3.81 -2.64
C ASN A 121 4.63 3.00 -1.87
N ILE A 122 4.38 1.77 -2.31
CA ILE A 122 3.59 0.78 -1.57
C ILE A 122 4.37 0.38 -0.32
N ILE A 123 3.80 0.62 0.86
CA ILE A 123 4.39 0.26 2.14
C ILE A 123 3.75 -0.99 2.75
N CYS A 124 2.54 -1.37 2.33
CA CYS A 124 1.88 -2.61 2.69
C CYS A 124 0.82 -2.96 1.64
N SER A 125 0.55 -4.25 1.45
CA SER A 125 -0.51 -4.76 0.59
C SER A 125 -1.09 -6.01 1.24
N ASP A 126 -2.42 -6.12 1.25
CA ASP A 126 -3.12 -7.30 1.76
C ASP A 126 -4.42 -7.52 0.98
N GLU A 127 -4.95 -8.74 1.06
CA GLU A 127 -6.06 -9.21 0.24
C GLU A 127 -7.20 -9.82 1.08
N PHE A 128 -8.42 -9.70 0.55
CA PHE A 128 -9.57 -10.45 1.02
C PHE A 128 -10.40 -10.94 -0.16
N VAL A 129 -11.20 -11.98 0.09
CA VAL A 129 -12.08 -12.56 -0.93
C VAL A 129 -13.52 -12.32 -0.54
N VAL A 130 -14.33 -11.94 -1.53
CA VAL A 130 -15.79 -11.95 -1.44
C VAL A 130 -16.29 -13.11 -2.28
N SER A 131 -17.07 -14.00 -1.69
CA SER A 131 -17.61 -15.18 -2.38
C SER A 131 -19.02 -15.47 -1.88
N SER A 132 -19.90 -16.00 -2.74
CA SER A 132 -21.15 -16.60 -2.27
C SER A 132 -20.83 -17.69 -1.24
N ASN A 133 -21.48 -17.67 -0.08
CA ASN A 133 -21.37 -18.80 0.87
C ASN A 133 -21.77 -20.08 0.12
N SER A 134 -20.80 -20.94 -0.19
CA SER A 134 -21.10 -22.32 -0.54
C SER A 134 -21.56 -23.00 0.75
N GLU A 135 -22.82 -23.44 0.79
CA GLU A 135 -23.31 -24.37 1.81
C GLU A 135 -22.40 -25.61 1.95
#